data_AF-A0A812YED4-F1
#
_entry.id   AF-A0A812YED4-F1
#
_cell.length_a   1.000
_cell.length_b   1.000
_cell.length_c   1.000
_cell.angle_alpha   90.00
_cell.angle_beta   90.00
_cell.angle_gamma   90.00
#
_symmetry.space_group_name_H-M   'P 1'
#
loop_
_entity.id
_entity.type
_entity.pdbx_description
1 polymer ?
#
loop_
_entity_poly.entity_id
_entity_poly.type
_entity_poly.pdbx_seq_one_letter_code
_entity_poly.pdbx_strand_id
1 'polypeptide(L)'
;MEEEPPPKRLRRGGVQQRLQRVEARNDAAPVASNLAHELLERWSWGEVSPQVVQKLAAASQRDFQAVGATPPSEIAALAGLGSAGLSFKPPWDKLLQTMLLPHVVFSDLYHSYPAAFAKFMMPSGGISKLKEFWRLQKAGHPAWRNHPIVSKRSFDAEHTLPLQLHGDGTPVVGIGKIWSRQLTSYTWNSLLAEGWTKDSMMPSWFCFDETEAGRETTDEFFRIICWSFACLASGVWPAANHLGAKQLCKYPAGTVEARRAGTPLANGLRGIIWSLNGDAEYLVQKLQLPHYGSKSSPCALCRCRGDNSDSSWHDCRTSARWLTLGWTRESWLAYPERSSSAIFSNATGLTPLNVHYDYMHCKYLGADQISFGSVLDLLVSHLMADSPLTNLGQCWDKIVTSYKRLGISERYRGFRKLTMFQRKKKCPKLKGRAGQIAAFGEPLLELWEEHMHPDLAVHCKIRTYLRLNIAMEKIMKECRAETAFPEPQATNFIEYAFAMCNLHMELGAHFEAEGLKLFSPLPKLHLLLHTVLLCRHINPRLTWCYKGEDLQKVSRSLAASCARGLRGPAVTVKMVSKLRAAWNLRLSKVSAD
;
A
#
# COMPACT_ATOMS: atom_id res chain seq x y z
N MET A 1 -48.14 37.55 60.13
CA MET A 1 -47.57 38.75 59.47
C MET A 1 -46.10 38.82 59.84
N GLU A 2 -45.24 38.29 58.99
CA GLU A 2 -43.81 38.61 58.96
C GLU A 2 -43.52 38.93 57.49
N GLU A 3 -43.17 40.19 57.21
CA GLU A 3 -42.86 40.68 55.86
C GLU A 3 -41.46 40.22 55.44
N GLU A 4 -41.36 39.59 54.27
CA GLU A 4 -40.09 39.28 53.63
C GLU A 4 -39.35 40.58 53.22
N PRO A 5 -38.03 40.68 53.48
CA PRO A 5 -37.25 41.85 53.11
C PRO A 5 -37.02 41.92 51.59
N PRO A 6 -36.96 43.12 51.00
CA PRO A 6 -36.90 43.29 49.55
C PRO A 6 -35.54 42.84 48.97
N PRO A 7 -35.52 42.39 47.69
CA PRO A 7 -34.32 41.84 47.07
C PRO A 7 -33.24 42.91 46.90
N LYS A 8 -32.04 42.63 47.42
CA LYS A 8 -30.86 43.49 47.31
C LYS A 8 -30.49 43.70 45.84
N ARG A 9 -30.57 44.94 45.36
CA ARG A 9 -30.08 45.35 44.03
C ARG A 9 -28.59 45.02 43.89
N LEU A 10 -28.26 44.09 43.00
CA LEU A 10 -26.87 43.79 42.60
C LEU A 10 -26.23 45.05 42.01
N ARG A 11 -25.19 45.57 42.68
CA ARG A 11 -24.39 46.69 42.19
C ARG A 11 -23.76 46.29 40.85
N ARG A 12 -24.10 47.01 39.77
CA ARG A 12 -23.40 46.90 38.48
C ARG A 12 -21.93 47.25 38.72
N GLY A 13 -21.03 46.31 38.42
CA GLY A 13 -19.59 46.50 38.59
C GLY A 13 -19.09 47.81 37.97
N GLY A 14 -18.15 48.45 38.67
CA GLY A 14 -17.54 49.71 38.25
C GLY A 14 -16.89 49.59 36.86
N VAL A 15 -16.70 50.72 36.18
CA VAL A 15 -16.11 50.77 34.83
C VAL A 15 -14.78 50.01 34.75
N GLN A 16 -13.94 50.08 35.79
CA GLN A 16 -12.71 49.28 35.89
C GLN A 16 -12.94 47.77 35.92
N GLN A 17 -13.96 47.26 36.63
CA GLN A 17 -14.29 45.82 36.60
C GLN A 17 -14.82 45.38 35.24
N ARG A 18 -15.46 46.29 34.48
CA ARG A 18 -15.88 46.03 33.10
C ARG A 18 -14.70 46.04 32.14
N LEU A 19 -13.76 46.98 32.29
CA LEU A 19 -12.51 47.01 31.52
C LEU A 19 -11.64 45.78 31.79
N GLN A 20 -11.47 45.38 33.06
CA GLN A 20 -10.75 44.16 33.42
C GLN A 20 -11.42 42.88 32.90
N ARG A 21 -12.75 42.83 32.80
CA ARG A 21 -13.46 41.70 32.16
C ARG A 21 -13.32 41.69 30.64
N VAL A 22 -13.09 42.84 30.01
CA VAL A 22 -12.84 42.95 28.56
C VAL A 22 -11.36 42.61 28.26
N GLU A 23 -10.43 43.08 29.08
CA GLU A 23 -9.00 42.73 29.01
C GLU A 23 -8.78 41.23 29.28
N ALA A 24 -9.40 40.66 30.32
CA ALA A 24 -9.35 39.22 30.58
C ALA A 24 -10.04 38.35 29.50
N ARG A 25 -10.90 38.96 28.64
CA ARG A 25 -11.47 38.30 27.46
C ARG A 25 -10.55 38.37 26.25
N ASN A 26 -9.69 39.38 26.18
CA ASN A 26 -8.68 39.55 25.14
C ASN A 26 -7.41 38.71 25.38
N ASP A 27 -7.20 38.23 26.61
CA ASP A 27 -6.15 37.28 26.97
C ASP A 27 -6.54 35.80 26.71
N ALA A 28 -7.69 35.53 26.11
CA ALA A 28 -8.03 34.20 25.63
C ALA A 28 -7.06 33.81 24.50
N ALA A 29 -6.41 32.66 24.64
CA ALA A 29 -5.52 32.10 23.61
C ALA A 29 -6.18 32.20 22.22
N PRO A 30 -5.43 32.57 21.16
CA PRO A 30 -6.01 32.77 19.84
C PRO A 30 -6.82 31.53 19.44
N VAL A 31 -8.13 31.74 19.21
CA VAL A 31 -9.04 30.66 18.83
C VAL A 31 -8.62 30.20 17.44
N ALA A 32 -8.07 28.99 17.35
CA ALA A 32 -7.68 28.38 16.09
C ALA A 32 -8.90 28.31 15.15
N SER A 33 -8.71 28.74 13.90
CA SER A 33 -9.78 28.78 12.92
C SER A 33 -10.02 27.39 12.33
N ASN A 34 -11.21 26.83 12.58
CA ASN A 34 -11.64 25.57 11.98
C ASN A 34 -11.55 25.59 10.44
N LEU A 35 -11.86 26.74 9.82
CA LEU A 35 -11.71 26.90 8.37
C LEU A 35 -10.23 26.90 7.95
N ALA A 36 -9.35 27.56 8.72
CA ALA A 36 -7.93 27.55 8.41
C ALA A 36 -7.36 26.14 8.49
N HIS A 37 -7.76 25.40 9.53
CA HIS A 37 -7.38 24.01 9.74
C HIS A 37 -7.83 23.11 8.58
N GLU A 38 -9.12 23.18 8.19
CA GLU A 38 -9.67 22.41 7.07
C GLU A 38 -9.00 22.75 5.73
N LEU A 39 -8.76 24.04 5.45
CA LEU A 39 -8.09 24.48 4.24
C LEU A 39 -6.65 24.00 4.18
N LEU A 40 -5.92 24.08 5.29
CA LEU A 40 -4.54 23.62 5.40
C LEU A 40 -4.46 22.10 5.25
N GLU A 41 -5.37 21.36 5.88
CA GLU A 41 -5.47 19.90 5.75
C GLU A 41 -5.72 19.49 4.29
N ARG A 42 -6.78 20.00 3.65
CA ARG A 42 -7.07 19.69 2.24
C ARG A 42 -5.94 20.09 1.30
N TRP A 43 -5.27 21.22 1.55
CA TRP A 43 -4.15 21.68 0.74
C TRP A 43 -2.91 20.79 0.85
N SER A 44 -2.63 20.36 2.08
CA SER A 44 -1.49 19.52 2.42
C SER A 44 -1.62 18.11 1.82
N TRP A 45 -2.86 17.60 1.69
CA TRP A 45 -3.19 16.35 0.97
C TRP A 45 -3.33 16.52 -0.55
N GLY A 46 -3.15 17.74 -1.08
CA GLY A 46 -3.28 18.01 -2.51
C GLY A 46 -4.71 17.93 -3.05
N GLU A 47 -5.71 18.03 -2.18
CA GLU A 47 -7.14 18.00 -2.52
C GLU A 47 -7.62 19.36 -3.02
N VAL A 48 -6.97 20.45 -2.57
CA VAL A 48 -7.20 21.82 -3.07
C VAL A 48 -5.89 22.47 -3.49
N SER A 49 -5.93 23.28 -4.55
CA SER A 49 -4.75 24.01 -4.99
C SER A 49 -4.47 25.20 -4.06
N PRO A 50 -3.21 25.71 -3.99
CA PRO A 50 -2.90 26.93 -3.24
C PRO A 50 -3.82 28.09 -3.61
N GLN A 51 -4.16 28.24 -4.90
CA GLN A 51 -5.07 29.30 -5.37
C GLN A 51 -6.49 29.15 -4.80
N VAL A 52 -6.97 27.91 -4.64
CA VAL A 52 -8.28 27.65 -4.01
C VAL A 52 -8.24 28.00 -2.53
N VAL A 53 -7.16 27.64 -1.83
CA VAL A 53 -6.96 28.01 -0.41
C VAL A 53 -6.92 29.52 -0.25
N GLN A 54 -6.09 30.21 -1.04
CA GLN A 54 -5.97 31.67 -1.03
C GLN A 54 -7.33 32.32 -1.30
N LYS A 55 -8.07 31.85 -2.31
CA LYS A 55 -9.38 32.38 -2.66
C LYS A 55 -10.38 32.23 -1.50
N LEU A 56 -10.42 31.06 -0.86
CA LEU A 56 -11.33 30.78 0.25
C LEU A 56 -10.93 31.53 1.53
N ALA A 57 -9.64 31.56 1.86
CA ALA A 57 -9.12 32.30 3.00
C ALA A 57 -9.30 33.83 2.83
N ALA A 58 -9.06 34.36 1.62
CA ALA A 58 -9.31 35.77 1.31
C ALA A 58 -10.80 36.12 1.30
N ALA A 59 -11.67 35.19 0.89
CA ALA A 59 -13.12 35.38 1.03
C ALA A 59 -13.51 35.46 2.51
N SER A 60 -13.04 34.52 3.34
CA SER A 60 -13.27 34.56 4.79
C SER A 60 -12.72 35.83 5.43
N GLN A 61 -11.54 36.29 5.01
CA GLN A 61 -10.96 37.55 5.49
C GLN A 61 -11.87 38.75 5.21
N ARG A 62 -12.45 38.82 4.01
CA ARG A 62 -13.43 39.86 3.66
C ARG A 62 -14.70 39.75 4.48
N ASP A 63 -15.18 38.54 4.78
CA ASP A 63 -16.37 38.34 5.61
C ASP A 63 -16.14 38.84 7.05
N PHE A 64 -14.97 38.56 7.65
CA PHE A 64 -14.58 39.12 8.96
C PHE A 64 -14.50 40.65 8.93
N GLN A 65 -13.86 41.21 7.90
CA GLN A 65 -13.76 42.67 7.74
C GLN A 65 -15.12 43.34 7.56
N ALA A 66 -16.04 42.72 6.82
CA ALA A 66 -17.38 43.26 6.57
C ALA A 66 -18.22 43.38 7.86
N VAL A 67 -17.95 42.55 8.87
CA VAL A 67 -18.62 42.61 10.17
C VAL A 67 -17.81 43.34 11.24
N GLY A 68 -16.72 44.04 10.86
CA GLY A 68 -15.86 44.78 11.77
C GLY A 68 -15.04 43.91 12.71
N ALA A 69 -14.83 42.63 12.38
CA ALA A 69 -14.06 41.68 13.18
C ALA A 69 -12.66 41.45 12.60
N THR A 70 -11.69 41.18 13.48
CA THR A 70 -10.33 40.80 13.06
C THR A 70 -10.30 39.33 12.67
N PRO A 71 -9.85 38.97 11.45
CA PRO A 71 -9.74 37.57 11.04
C PRO A 71 -8.69 36.85 11.89
N PRO A 72 -8.86 35.55 12.18
CA PRO A 72 -7.83 34.73 12.82
C PRO A 72 -6.51 34.81 12.03
N SER A 73 -5.38 34.89 12.75
CA SER A 73 -4.04 35.06 12.15
C SER A 73 -3.70 33.97 11.12
N GLU A 74 -4.21 32.76 11.33
CA GLU A 74 -4.07 31.62 10.42
C GLU A 74 -4.82 31.84 9.11
N ILE A 75 -6.02 32.41 9.12
CA ILE A 75 -6.78 32.75 7.91
C ILE A 75 -6.05 33.84 7.12
N ALA A 76 -5.50 34.85 7.81
CA ALA A 76 -4.70 35.89 7.17
C ALA A 76 -3.42 35.30 6.53
N ALA A 77 -2.74 34.36 7.22
CA ALA A 77 -1.59 33.64 6.67
C ALA A 77 -1.95 32.78 5.45
N LEU A 78 -3.09 32.09 5.48
CA LEU A 78 -3.58 31.28 4.36
C LEU A 78 -4.06 32.12 3.16
N ALA A 79 -4.59 33.33 3.41
CA ALA A 79 -4.94 34.28 2.35
C ALA A 79 -3.71 34.79 1.59
N GLY A 80 -2.57 34.92 2.30
CA GLY A 80 -1.25 35.24 1.74
C GLY A 80 -0.49 34.06 1.12
N LEU A 81 -1.10 32.87 1.03
CA LEU A 81 -0.38 31.62 0.76
C LEU A 81 -0.02 31.44 -0.73
N GLY A 82 1.01 32.17 -1.17
CA GLY A 82 1.48 32.14 -2.54
C GLY A 82 2.41 33.31 -2.85
N SER A 83 3.52 33.40 -2.12
CA SER A 83 4.79 34.00 -2.56
C SER A 83 5.88 33.77 -1.48
N ALA A 84 6.29 32.52 -1.34
CA ALA A 84 7.61 32.18 -0.84
C ALA A 84 8.12 31.01 -1.69
N GLY A 85 8.74 31.35 -2.81
CA GLY A 85 9.67 30.46 -3.48
C GLY A 85 11.06 30.70 -2.89
N LEU A 86 11.77 29.63 -2.53
CA LEU A 86 13.22 29.71 -2.36
C LEU A 86 13.83 30.03 -3.73
N SER A 87 14.53 31.16 -3.83
CA SER A 87 15.46 31.38 -4.94
C SER A 87 16.77 30.70 -4.59
N PHE A 88 17.18 29.69 -5.35
CA PHE A 88 18.56 29.21 -5.31
C PHE A 88 19.40 30.03 -6.28
N LYS A 89 20.61 30.40 -5.85
CA LYS A 89 21.63 31.00 -6.70
C LYS A 89 22.61 29.92 -7.19
N PRO A 90 23.54 30.26 -8.11
CA PRO A 90 24.17 29.28 -8.96
C PRO A 90 24.81 28.10 -8.24
N PRO A 91 24.92 26.98 -8.97
CA PRO A 91 24.29 26.66 -10.28
C PRO A 91 22.96 25.88 -10.18
N TRP A 92 22.10 26.18 -9.20
CA TRP A 92 21.22 25.19 -8.55
C TRP A 92 22.04 24.06 -7.86
N ASP A 93 23.36 24.23 -7.64
CA ASP A 93 24.44 23.21 -7.44
C ASP A 93 24.22 22.06 -6.46
N LYS A 94 23.29 22.16 -5.51
CA LYS A 94 23.21 21.22 -4.37
C LYS A 94 21.83 20.56 -4.21
N LEU A 95 21.09 20.34 -5.29
CA LEU A 95 19.71 19.81 -5.22
C LEU A 95 19.62 18.51 -4.39
N LEU A 96 19.08 18.61 -3.17
CA LEU A 96 18.75 17.51 -2.29
C LEU A 96 17.37 16.96 -2.64
N GLN A 97 17.30 15.69 -3.02
CA GLN A 97 16.03 14.96 -2.93
C GLN A 97 15.76 14.68 -1.46
N THR A 98 14.60 15.11 -0.95
CA THR A 98 14.27 14.91 0.46
C THR A 98 13.77 13.48 0.67
N MET A 99 14.49 12.73 1.47
CA MET A 99 14.04 11.44 2.00
C MET A 99 13.51 11.63 3.42
N LEU A 100 12.44 10.90 3.73
CA LEU A 100 11.97 10.71 5.10
C LEU A 100 12.57 9.39 5.59
N LEU A 101 13.61 9.49 6.41
CA LEU A 101 14.35 8.31 6.87
C LEU A 101 13.51 7.53 7.89
N PRO A 102 13.25 6.22 7.67
CA PRO A 102 12.45 5.41 8.58
C PRO A 102 12.81 5.51 10.07
N HIS A 103 14.10 5.48 10.45
CA HIS A 103 14.48 5.55 11.86
C HIS A 103 14.17 6.91 12.52
N VAL A 104 14.29 8.01 11.75
CA VAL A 104 13.96 9.36 12.21
C VAL A 104 12.46 9.49 12.38
N VAL A 105 11.69 9.13 11.34
CA VAL A 105 10.22 9.19 11.37
C VAL A 105 9.68 8.29 12.49
N PHE A 106 10.23 7.09 12.68
CA PHE A 106 9.83 6.19 13.75
C PHE A 106 10.06 6.79 15.14
N SER A 107 11.25 7.36 15.38
CA SER A 107 11.58 7.99 16.66
C SER A 107 10.72 9.23 16.91
N ASP A 108 10.53 10.07 15.90
CA ASP A 108 9.69 11.27 16.01
C ASP A 108 8.22 10.92 16.27
N LEU A 109 7.68 9.88 15.61
CA LEU A 109 6.34 9.35 15.91
C LEU A 109 6.23 8.89 17.37
N TYR A 110 7.20 8.11 17.85
CA TYR A 110 7.20 7.58 19.21
C TYR A 110 7.22 8.69 20.27
N HIS A 111 8.13 9.68 20.13
CA HIS A 111 8.33 10.72 21.13
C HIS A 111 7.35 11.89 21.01
N SER A 112 6.98 12.29 19.78
CA SER A 112 6.18 13.50 19.54
C SER A 112 4.69 13.20 19.34
N TYR A 113 4.35 11.97 18.96
CA TYR A 113 2.97 11.55 18.69
C TYR A 113 2.65 10.18 19.32
N PRO A 114 2.85 10.00 20.64
CA PRO A 114 2.76 8.69 21.29
C PRO A 114 1.40 8.00 21.08
N ALA A 115 0.30 8.74 21.08
CA ALA A 115 -1.04 8.21 20.78
C ALA A 115 -1.15 7.68 19.34
N ALA A 116 -0.65 8.44 18.36
CA ALA A 116 -0.62 8.01 16.97
C ALA A 116 0.33 6.82 16.75
N PHE A 117 1.47 6.79 17.44
CA PHE A 117 2.39 5.65 17.42
C PHE A 117 1.71 4.38 17.96
N ALA A 118 1.06 4.48 19.12
CA ALA A 118 0.31 3.35 19.69
C ALA A 118 -0.78 2.83 18.74
N LYS A 119 -1.46 3.73 18.01
CA LYS A 119 -2.54 3.37 17.11
C LYS A 119 -2.08 2.82 15.75
N PHE A 120 -1.04 3.40 15.16
CA PHE A 120 -0.67 3.15 13.76
C PHE A 120 0.67 2.42 13.57
N MET A 121 1.44 2.20 14.65
CA MET A 121 2.67 1.40 14.61
C MET A 121 2.54 0.11 15.42
N MET A 122 1.91 0.16 16.59
CA MET A 122 1.70 -1.03 17.41
C MET A 122 0.49 -1.83 16.91
N PRO A 123 0.54 -3.17 17.01
CA PRO A 123 -0.65 -3.99 16.75
C PRO A 123 -1.71 -3.79 17.83
N SER A 124 -2.98 -3.88 17.46
CA SER A 124 -4.13 -3.78 18.37
C SER A 124 -4.08 -4.79 19.53
N GLY A 125 -3.49 -5.98 19.29
CA GLY A 125 -3.26 -7.02 20.30
C GLY A 125 -1.97 -6.85 21.12
N GLY A 126 -1.29 -5.70 21.00
CA GLY A 126 -0.08 -5.36 21.73
C GLY A 126 1.07 -6.37 21.56
N ILE A 127 1.87 -6.52 22.62
CA ILE A 127 3.06 -7.38 22.63
C ILE A 127 2.72 -8.83 22.32
N SER A 128 1.56 -9.33 22.77
CA SER A 128 1.13 -10.72 22.48
C SER A 128 1.04 -10.99 20.98
N LYS A 129 0.53 -10.04 20.19
CA LYS A 129 0.44 -10.17 18.73
C LYS A 129 1.81 -10.12 18.05
N LEU A 130 2.77 -9.36 18.60
CA LEU A 130 4.16 -9.37 18.14
C LEU A 130 4.83 -10.72 18.37
N LYS A 131 4.68 -11.29 19.58
CA LYS A 131 5.20 -12.61 19.91
C LYS A 131 4.60 -13.69 19.02
N GLU A 132 3.29 -13.64 18.80
CA GLU A 132 2.58 -14.54 17.89
C GLU A 132 3.17 -14.48 16.48
N PHE A 133 3.31 -13.27 15.91
CA PHE A 133 3.89 -13.08 14.58
C PHE A 133 5.27 -13.71 14.44
N TRP A 134 6.20 -13.38 15.35
CA TRP A 134 7.57 -13.89 15.27
C TRP A 134 7.65 -15.40 15.54
N ARG A 135 6.77 -15.96 16.38
CA ARG A 135 6.63 -17.41 16.57
C ARG A 135 6.22 -18.09 15.27
N LEU A 136 5.25 -17.54 14.55
CA LEU A 136 4.78 -18.06 13.25
C LEU A 136 5.89 -17.98 12.19
N GLN A 137 6.68 -16.91 12.17
CA GLN A 137 7.83 -16.80 11.26
C GLN A 137 8.88 -17.86 11.57
N LYS A 138 9.25 -18.00 12.86
CA LYS A 138 10.22 -19.00 13.32
C LYS A 138 9.80 -20.44 13.05
N ALA A 139 8.50 -20.72 13.02
CA ALA A 139 7.97 -22.06 12.81
C ALA A 139 8.23 -22.62 11.40
N GLY A 140 8.43 -21.76 10.39
CA GLY A 140 8.69 -22.27 9.03
C GLY A 140 8.79 -21.25 7.90
N HIS A 141 8.74 -19.94 8.18
CA HIS A 141 8.87 -18.94 7.10
C HIS A 141 10.28 -19.00 6.48
N PRO A 142 10.42 -19.13 5.14
CA PRO A 142 11.73 -19.29 4.49
C PRO A 142 12.73 -18.16 4.81
N ALA A 143 12.26 -16.91 4.89
CA ALA A 143 13.10 -15.76 5.23
C ALA A 143 13.65 -15.77 6.67
N TRP A 144 13.10 -16.57 7.58
CA TRP A 144 13.59 -16.66 8.96
C TRP A 144 14.93 -17.38 9.06
N ARG A 145 15.13 -18.40 8.22
CA ARG A 145 16.30 -19.28 8.30
C ARG A 145 17.57 -18.48 7.98
N ASN A 146 18.52 -18.51 8.93
CA ASN A 146 19.82 -17.85 8.83
C ASN A 146 19.76 -16.33 8.56
N HIS A 147 18.66 -15.69 8.97
CA HIS A 147 18.53 -14.24 8.92
C HIS A 147 19.48 -13.57 9.92
N PRO A 148 20.30 -12.58 9.51
CA PRO A 148 21.39 -12.03 10.34
C PRO A 148 20.92 -11.29 11.61
N ILE A 149 19.63 -10.94 11.67
CA ILE A 149 19.01 -10.26 12.81
C ILE A 149 18.16 -11.23 13.63
N VAL A 150 17.06 -11.76 13.06
CA VAL A 150 16.08 -12.55 13.82
C VAL A 150 16.54 -13.96 14.21
N SER A 151 17.55 -14.53 13.56
CA SER A 151 18.06 -15.86 13.94
C SER A 151 19.01 -15.84 15.15
N LYS A 152 19.35 -14.67 15.69
CA LYS A 152 20.23 -14.55 16.87
C LYS A 152 19.49 -14.95 18.15
N ARG A 153 20.20 -15.57 19.10
CA ARG A 153 19.64 -15.91 20.43
C ARG A 153 19.15 -14.69 21.20
N SER A 154 19.78 -13.52 20.98
CA SER A 154 19.40 -12.23 21.57
C SER A 154 18.24 -11.53 20.85
N PHE A 155 17.54 -12.21 19.94
CA PHE A 155 16.39 -11.63 19.26
C PHE A 155 15.22 -11.44 20.23
N ASP A 156 14.91 -10.18 20.54
CA ASP A 156 13.75 -9.77 21.32
C ASP A 156 12.50 -9.69 20.42
N ALA A 157 11.59 -10.63 20.59
CA ALA A 157 10.32 -10.68 19.86
C ALA A 157 9.24 -9.74 20.44
N GLU A 158 9.43 -9.21 21.65
CA GLU A 158 8.46 -8.37 22.35
C GLU A 158 8.59 -6.90 21.96
N HIS A 159 9.80 -6.47 21.64
CA HIS A 159 10.11 -5.08 21.29
C HIS A 159 10.48 -4.86 19.83
N THR A 160 10.29 -5.88 18.96
CA THR A 160 10.59 -5.75 17.53
C THR A 160 9.32 -5.71 16.69
N LEU A 161 9.07 -4.58 16.03
CA LEU A 161 7.99 -4.42 15.06
C LEU A 161 8.38 -4.99 13.69
N PRO A 162 7.57 -5.86 13.07
CA PRO A 162 7.75 -6.24 11.68
C PRO A 162 7.23 -5.12 10.76
N LEU A 163 8.07 -4.66 9.84
CA LEU A 163 7.78 -3.58 8.92
C LEU A 163 7.71 -4.09 7.48
N GLN A 164 7.02 -3.37 6.62
CA GLN A 164 7.06 -3.57 5.18
C GLN A 164 7.53 -2.32 4.45
N LEU A 165 8.21 -2.51 3.32
CA LEU A 165 8.46 -1.48 2.31
C LEU A 165 7.65 -1.82 1.06
N HIS A 166 6.85 -0.85 0.64
CA HIS A 166 6.06 -0.87 -0.57
C HIS A 166 6.63 0.12 -1.58
N GLY A 167 6.72 -0.27 -2.84
CA GLY A 167 7.00 0.63 -3.95
C GLY A 167 6.06 0.42 -5.12
N ASP A 168 5.68 1.51 -5.78
CA ASP A 168 4.79 1.49 -6.94
C ASP A 168 4.90 2.80 -7.76
N GLY A 169 4.55 2.71 -9.05
CA GLY A 169 4.63 3.79 -10.03
C GLY A 169 3.26 4.27 -10.48
N THR A 170 3.08 5.58 -10.58
CA THR A 170 1.83 6.18 -11.07
C THR A 170 2.06 7.31 -12.08
N PRO A 171 1.26 7.39 -13.17
CA PRO A 171 1.29 8.55 -14.06
C PRO A 171 0.73 9.78 -13.34
N VAL A 172 1.43 10.91 -13.42
CA VAL A 172 1.02 12.17 -12.78
C VAL A 172 0.67 13.25 -13.79
N VAL A 173 1.50 13.43 -14.81
CA VAL A 173 1.32 14.47 -15.85
C VAL A 173 1.16 13.78 -17.19
N GLY A 174 0.24 14.26 -18.04
CA GLY A 174 0.05 13.68 -19.38
C GLY A 174 -0.55 12.28 -19.39
N ILE A 175 -1.47 11.99 -18.46
CA ILE A 175 -2.08 10.67 -18.30
C ILE A 175 -2.66 10.18 -19.65
N GLY A 176 -2.21 9.01 -20.10
CA GLY A 176 -2.63 8.40 -21.36
C GLY A 176 -2.02 9.04 -22.62
N LYS A 177 -1.02 9.92 -22.46
CA LYS A 177 -0.25 10.53 -23.55
C LYS A 177 1.16 9.95 -23.59
N ILE A 178 1.82 10.05 -24.75
CA ILE A 178 3.19 9.56 -24.96
C ILE A 178 4.20 10.29 -24.06
N TRP A 179 3.92 11.55 -23.71
CA TRP A 179 4.72 12.37 -22.80
C TRP A 179 4.31 12.21 -21.32
N SER A 180 3.67 11.09 -20.95
CA SER A 180 3.25 10.82 -19.57
C SER A 180 4.46 10.76 -18.63
N ARG A 181 4.42 11.54 -17.54
CA ARG A 181 5.47 11.55 -16.51
C ARG A 181 5.06 10.66 -15.35
N GLN A 182 5.83 9.60 -15.10
CA GLN A 182 5.61 8.64 -14.02
C GLN A 182 6.29 9.10 -12.73
N LEU A 183 5.60 8.91 -11.61
CA LEU A 183 6.13 9.09 -10.28
C LEU A 183 6.20 7.71 -9.61
N THR A 184 7.41 7.28 -9.25
CA THR A 184 7.61 6.15 -8.35
C THR A 184 7.59 6.66 -6.91
N SER A 185 6.83 5.99 -6.04
CA SER A 185 6.78 6.28 -4.62
C SER A 185 7.21 5.07 -3.79
N TYR A 186 7.97 5.34 -2.73
CA TYR A 186 8.45 4.34 -1.79
C TYR A 186 7.93 4.68 -0.41
N THR A 187 7.25 3.73 0.22
CA THR A 187 6.49 3.93 1.45
C THR A 187 6.63 2.71 2.34
N TRP A 188 6.59 2.88 3.66
CA TRP A 188 6.76 1.81 4.62
C TRP A 188 5.71 1.88 5.73
N ASN A 189 5.45 0.77 6.43
CA ASN A 189 4.54 0.76 7.57
C ASN A 189 4.81 -0.46 8.46
N SER A 190 4.22 -0.45 9.66
CA SER A 190 4.09 -1.66 10.47
C SER A 190 3.17 -2.66 9.80
N LEU A 191 3.60 -3.91 9.67
CA LEU A 191 2.82 -4.99 9.04
C LEU A 191 1.57 -5.33 9.83
N LEU A 192 1.61 -5.19 11.16
CA LEU A 192 0.53 -5.61 12.06
C LEU A 192 -0.33 -4.44 12.54
N ALA A 193 -0.01 -3.22 12.12
CA ALA A 193 -0.80 -2.07 12.49
C ALA A 193 -2.07 -1.96 11.65
N GLU A 194 -3.16 -1.64 12.34
CA GLU A 194 -4.43 -1.32 11.71
C GLU A 194 -4.52 0.17 11.40
N GLY A 195 -5.50 0.55 10.58
CA GLY A 195 -5.75 1.94 10.24
C GLY A 195 -5.76 2.21 8.74
N TRP A 196 -6.22 3.41 8.42
CA TRP A 196 -6.39 3.86 7.05
C TRP A 196 -5.03 4.13 6.39
N THR A 197 -5.02 4.14 5.06
CA THR A 197 -3.81 4.33 4.25
C THR A 197 -3.05 5.61 4.62
N LYS A 198 -3.74 6.75 4.73
CA LYS A 198 -3.12 8.05 5.05
C LYS A 198 -2.51 8.11 6.47
N ASP A 199 -2.97 7.24 7.37
CA ASP A 199 -2.52 7.14 8.76
C ASP A 199 -1.34 6.18 8.94
N SER A 200 -1.35 5.08 8.18
CA SER A 200 -0.46 3.94 8.44
C SER A 200 0.68 3.83 7.45
N MET A 201 0.53 4.31 6.21
CA MET A 201 1.58 4.22 5.20
C MET A 201 2.48 5.45 5.15
N MET A 202 3.74 5.24 5.52
CA MET A 202 4.74 6.27 5.67
C MET A 202 5.58 6.46 4.38
N PRO A 203 5.46 7.54 3.59
CA PRO A 203 6.48 7.98 2.63
C PRO A 203 7.91 7.86 3.17
N SER A 204 8.76 7.27 2.35
CA SER A 204 10.22 7.39 2.42
C SER A 204 10.73 8.34 1.35
N TRP A 205 10.28 8.16 0.11
CA TRP A 205 10.80 8.90 -1.04
C TRP A 205 9.82 8.91 -2.22
N PHE A 206 9.90 9.98 -3.01
CA PHE A 206 9.16 10.16 -4.26
C PHE A 206 10.16 10.52 -5.34
N CYS A 207 10.06 9.87 -6.49
CA CYS A 207 10.93 10.12 -7.63
C CYS A 207 10.13 10.16 -8.91
N PHE A 208 10.39 11.15 -9.77
CA PHE A 208 9.90 11.07 -11.14
C PHE A 208 10.88 10.20 -11.93
N ASP A 209 10.38 9.21 -12.66
CA ASP A 209 11.27 8.25 -13.36
C ASP A 209 12.19 8.96 -14.38
N GLU A 210 11.72 10.07 -14.98
CA GLU A 210 12.53 10.90 -15.88
C GLU A 210 13.74 11.58 -15.21
N THR A 211 13.76 11.63 -13.87
CA THR A 211 14.84 12.22 -13.08
C THR A 211 15.82 11.19 -12.54
N GLU A 212 15.53 9.90 -12.72
CA GLU A 212 16.48 8.85 -12.39
C GLU A 212 17.61 8.87 -13.42
N ALA A 213 18.84 9.15 -12.97
CA ALA A 213 20.04 9.06 -13.79
C ALA A 213 20.48 7.59 -13.90
N GLY A 214 19.60 6.75 -14.47
CA GLY A 214 19.77 5.30 -14.51
C GLY A 214 19.69 4.65 -13.13
N ARG A 215 20.29 3.46 -13.00
CA ARG A 215 20.17 2.62 -11.78
C ARG A 215 20.88 3.19 -10.57
N GLU A 216 21.91 4.00 -10.76
CA GLU A 216 22.72 4.55 -9.67
C GLU A 216 21.88 5.35 -8.67
N THR A 217 20.88 6.09 -9.17
CA THR A 217 19.96 6.86 -8.30
C THR A 217 19.14 5.93 -7.40
N THR A 218 18.56 4.88 -7.97
CA THR A 218 17.73 3.91 -7.24
C THR A 218 18.56 3.05 -6.29
N ASP A 219 19.77 2.64 -6.70
CA ASP A 219 20.67 1.89 -5.83
C ASP A 219 21.19 2.76 -4.68
N GLU A 220 21.48 4.04 -4.91
CA GLU A 220 21.86 4.95 -3.83
C GLU A 220 20.72 5.18 -2.85
N PHE A 221 19.49 5.39 -3.34
CA PHE A 221 18.30 5.38 -2.50
C PHE A 221 18.22 4.11 -1.65
N PHE A 222 18.42 2.93 -2.26
CA PHE A 222 18.35 1.67 -1.52
C PHE A 222 19.49 1.51 -0.50
N ARG A 223 20.70 2.02 -0.76
CA ARG A 223 21.77 2.05 0.26
C ARG A 223 21.37 2.89 1.45
N ILE A 224 20.84 4.09 1.21
CA ILE A 224 20.38 5.02 2.26
C ILE A 224 19.23 4.39 3.05
N ILE A 225 18.23 3.80 2.37
CA ILE A 225 17.07 3.24 3.06
C ILE A 225 17.44 1.98 3.86
N CYS A 226 18.31 1.12 3.33
CA CYS A 226 18.84 -0.05 4.04
C CYS A 226 19.62 0.37 5.29
N TRP A 227 20.46 1.40 5.19
CA TRP A 227 21.14 1.96 6.36
C TRP A 227 20.14 2.45 7.41
N SER A 228 19.12 3.19 6.99
CA SER A 228 18.09 3.68 7.91
C SER A 228 17.32 2.54 8.60
N PHE A 229 16.95 1.49 7.86
CA PHE A 229 16.31 0.31 8.45
C PHE A 229 17.25 -0.49 9.35
N ALA A 230 18.55 -0.53 9.05
CA ALA A 230 19.54 -1.15 9.93
C ALA A 230 19.69 -0.39 11.26
N CYS A 231 19.63 0.95 11.24
CA CYS A 231 19.56 1.75 12.46
C CYS A 231 18.27 1.47 13.24
N LEU A 232 17.15 1.37 12.54
CA LEU A 232 15.88 1.04 13.18
C LEU A 232 15.88 -0.37 13.80
N ALA A 233 16.56 -1.33 13.16
CA ALA A 233 16.71 -2.69 13.66
C ALA A 233 17.69 -2.79 14.84
N SER A 234 18.66 -1.88 14.96
CA SER A 234 19.52 -1.79 16.15
C SER A 234 18.79 -1.14 17.34
N GLY A 235 17.80 -0.28 17.06
CA GLY A 235 17.07 0.48 18.08
C GLY A 235 17.86 1.67 18.63
N VAL A 236 18.97 2.06 17.99
CA VAL A 236 19.91 3.07 18.47
C VAL A 236 20.18 4.10 17.38
N TRP A 237 20.23 5.38 17.77
CA TRP A 237 20.61 6.47 16.87
C TRP A 237 22.03 6.27 16.33
N PRO A 238 22.25 6.33 15.01
CA PRO A 238 23.56 6.06 14.43
C PRO A 238 24.59 7.13 14.83
N ALA A 239 25.85 6.74 14.96
CA ALA A 239 26.95 7.66 15.26
C ALA A 239 27.49 8.40 14.03
N ALA A 240 27.09 7.98 12.83
CA ALA A 240 27.51 8.53 11.56
C ALA A 240 26.38 8.38 10.53
N ASN A 241 26.45 9.14 9.43
CA ASN A 241 25.48 9.05 8.34
C ASN A 241 25.65 7.76 7.50
N HIS A 242 24.81 7.58 6.47
CA HIS A 242 24.79 6.40 5.60
C HIS A 242 26.11 6.12 4.85
N LEU A 243 27.03 7.10 4.78
CA LEU A 243 28.34 6.93 4.13
C LEU A 243 29.36 6.20 5.03
N GLY A 244 29.00 5.88 6.28
CA GLY A 244 29.73 4.94 7.14
C GLY A 244 30.72 5.58 8.12
N ALA A 245 31.76 4.82 8.53
CA ALA A 245 32.66 5.16 9.62
C ALA A 245 33.88 6.02 9.24
N LYS A 246 33.95 6.50 7.98
CA LYS A 246 35.01 7.45 7.58
C LYS A 246 34.87 8.73 8.41
N GLN A 247 35.98 9.37 8.78
CA GLN A 247 35.99 10.50 9.71
C GLN A 247 35.12 11.69 9.24
N LEU A 248 34.95 11.83 7.92
CA LEU A 248 34.07 12.81 7.25
C LEU A 248 32.56 12.49 7.35
N CYS A 249 32.18 11.34 7.90
CA CYS A 249 30.80 10.86 7.94
C CYS A 249 30.20 10.89 9.36
N LYS A 250 31.02 11.20 10.38
CA LYS A 250 30.54 11.50 11.73
C LYS A 250 29.75 12.82 11.70
N TYR A 251 28.70 12.88 12.51
CA TYR A 251 27.94 14.12 12.64
C TYR A 251 28.83 15.22 13.26
N PRO A 252 28.81 16.46 12.72
CA PRO A 252 29.54 17.57 13.30
C PRO A 252 29.15 17.78 14.77
N ALA A 253 30.13 18.06 15.63
CA ALA A 253 29.88 18.32 17.04
C ALA A 253 28.85 19.45 17.22
N GLY A 254 27.91 19.28 18.15
CA GLY A 254 26.85 20.26 18.42
C GLY A 254 25.61 20.16 17.52
N THR A 255 25.60 19.31 16.49
CA THR A 255 24.38 18.99 15.74
C THR A 255 23.40 18.15 16.57
N VAL A 256 22.12 18.13 16.17
CA VAL A 256 21.09 17.32 16.87
C VAL A 256 21.44 15.84 16.76
N GLU A 257 21.92 15.42 15.60
CA GLU A 257 22.33 14.06 15.29
C GLU A 257 23.52 13.62 16.15
N ALA A 258 24.54 14.48 16.30
CA ALA A 258 25.67 14.20 17.20
C ALA A 258 25.26 14.06 18.66
N ARG A 259 24.28 14.84 19.13
CA ARG A 259 23.73 14.71 20.50
C ARG A 259 22.93 13.43 20.71
N ARG A 260 22.22 12.97 19.67
CA ARG A 260 21.41 11.74 19.73
C ARG A 260 22.24 10.48 19.51
N ALA A 261 23.38 10.55 18.85
CA ALA A 261 24.25 9.41 18.55
C ALA A 261 24.44 8.47 19.75
N GLY A 262 24.18 7.17 19.55
CA GLY A 262 24.33 6.15 20.60
C GLY A 262 23.17 6.06 21.60
N THR A 263 22.21 6.98 21.57
CA THR A 263 21.01 6.93 22.43
C THR A 263 19.91 6.04 21.82
N PRO A 264 19.00 5.48 22.63
CA PRO A 264 17.87 4.69 22.12
C PRO A 264 16.94 5.50 21.19
N LEU A 265 16.49 4.88 20.10
CA LEU A 265 15.52 5.50 19.16
C LEU A 265 14.14 5.67 19.80
N ALA A 266 13.66 4.65 20.52
CA ALA A 266 12.31 4.58 21.05
C ALA A 266 12.24 3.72 22.33
N ASN A 267 13.09 4.03 23.32
CA ASN A 267 13.13 3.37 24.63
C ASN A 267 13.16 1.82 24.57
N GLY A 268 13.94 1.27 23.64
CA GLY A 268 14.10 -0.19 23.47
C GLY A 268 13.23 -0.79 22.35
N LEU A 269 12.16 -0.11 21.91
CA LEU A 269 11.42 -0.51 20.71
C LEU A 269 12.28 -0.33 19.45
N ARG A 270 12.18 -1.32 18.56
CA ARG A 270 12.91 -1.37 17.29
C ARG A 270 12.03 -1.93 16.18
N GLY A 271 12.49 -1.79 14.94
CA GLY A 271 11.75 -2.26 13.76
C GLY A 271 12.65 -2.99 12.77
N ILE A 272 12.15 -4.08 12.20
CA ILE A 272 12.83 -4.85 11.15
C ILE A 272 11.95 -4.86 9.92
N ILE A 273 12.52 -4.45 8.78
CA ILE A 273 11.89 -4.67 7.48
C ILE A 273 11.83 -6.18 7.19
N TRP A 274 10.61 -6.70 7.13
CA TRP A 274 10.34 -8.12 6.93
C TRP A 274 9.76 -8.41 5.54
N SER A 275 9.01 -7.45 4.98
CA SER A 275 8.29 -7.61 3.73
C SER A 275 8.67 -6.55 2.70
N LEU A 276 8.90 -6.98 1.47
CA LEU A 276 9.02 -6.15 0.27
C LEU A 276 7.80 -6.38 -0.62
N ASN A 277 7.09 -5.31 -0.93
CA ASN A 277 5.80 -5.37 -1.60
C ASN A 277 5.74 -4.39 -2.77
N GLY A 278 4.92 -4.72 -3.75
CA GLY A 278 4.65 -3.92 -4.93
C GLY A 278 4.05 -4.82 -5.99
N ASP A 279 3.63 -4.23 -7.11
CA ASP A 279 3.22 -5.04 -8.25
C ASP A 279 4.41 -5.80 -8.86
N ALA A 280 4.13 -6.79 -9.70
CA ALA A 280 5.19 -7.61 -10.30
C ALA A 280 6.13 -6.80 -11.21
N GLU A 281 5.66 -5.68 -11.75
CA GLU A 281 6.46 -4.82 -12.63
C GLU A 281 7.49 -4.01 -11.83
N TYR A 282 7.09 -3.44 -10.70
CA TYR A 282 7.97 -2.81 -9.72
C TYR A 282 9.08 -3.76 -9.24
N LEU A 283 8.70 -4.99 -8.88
CA LEU A 283 9.65 -6.01 -8.43
C LEU A 283 10.73 -6.28 -9.47
N VAL A 284 10.36 -6.32 -10.75
CA VAL A 284 11.30 -6.52 -11.86
C VAL A 284 12.13 -5.27 -12.10
N GLN A 285 11.48 -4.12 -12.30
CA GLN A 285 12.13 -2.90 -12.76
C GLN A 285 13.03 -2.28 -11.69
N LYS A 286 12.55 -2.21 -10.44
CA LYS A 286 13.24 -1.51 -9.35
C LYS A 286 14.07 -2.47 -8.49
N LEU A 287 13.56 -3.66 -8.18
CA LEU A 287 14.30 -4.64 -7.38
C LEU A 287 15.17 -5.59 -8.22
N GLN A 288 15.15 -5.46 -9.55
CA GLN A 288 15.94 -6.29 -10.48
C GLN A 288 15.71 -7.79 -10.29
N LEU A 289 14.48 -8.15 -9.93
CA LEU A 289 14.06 -9.54 -9.81
C LEU A 289 13.71 -10.11 -11.19
N PRO A 290 13.67 -11.45 -11.33
CA PRO A 290 13.43 -12.07 -12.63
C PRO A 290 12.08 -11.65 -13.23
N HIS A 291 12.07 -11.36 -14.53
CA HIS A 291 10.84 -10.99 -15.23
C HIS A 291 9.90 -12.20 -15.33
N TYR A 292 8.67 -12.06 -14.83
CA TYR A 292 7.69 -13.16 -14.71
C TYR A 292 7.29 -13.81 -16.05
N GLY A 293 7.49 -13.13 -17.17
CA GLY A 293 7.35 -13.69 -18.53
C GLY A 293 8.58 -14.43 -19.08
N SER A 294 9.68 -14.54 -18.33
CA SER A 294 10.92 -15.18 -18.78
C SER A 294 10.77 -16.69 -18.90
N LYS A 295 11.38 -17.29 -19.94
CA LYS A 295 11.43 -18.75 -20.10
C LYS A 295 12.45 -19.42 -19.17
N SER A 296 13.59 -18.79 -18.92
CA SER A 296 14.69 -19.41 -18.18
C SER A 296 14.58 -19.24 -16.67
N SER A 297 14.03 -18.13 -16.19
CA SER A 297 13.91 -17.80 -14.77
C SER A 297 12.78 -16.79 -14.57
N PRO A 298 11.52 -17.24 -14.38
CA PRO A 298 10.38 -16.33 -14.23
C PRO A 298 10.04 -15.98 -12.78
N CYS A 299 10.67 -16.60 -11.77
CA CYS A 299 10.26 -16.42 -10.38
C CYS A 299 11.41 -15.94 -9.50
N ALA A 300 11.12 -14.95 -8.64
CA ALA A 300 12.04 -14.48 -7.61
C ALA A 300 12.20 -15.47 -6.44
N LEU A 301 11.22 -16.36 -6.20
CA LEU A 301 11.13 -17.20 -5.00
C LEU A 301 11.56 -18.66 -5.23
N CYS A 302 11.58 -19.12 -6.46
CA CYS A 302 12.05 -20.45 -6.81
C CYS A 302 12.75 -20.48 -8.17
N ARG A 303 13.36 -21.62 -8.48
CA ARG A 303 14.09 -21.86 -9.74
C ARG A 303 13.22 -22.56 -10.78
N CYS A 304 11.94 -22.21 -10.87
CA CYS A 304 11.05 -22.73 -11.92
C CYS A 304 11.48 -22.25 -13.31
N ARG A 305 10.94 -22.89 -14.35
CA ARG A 305 11.11 -22.50 -15.75
C ARG A 305 9.78 -22.04 -16.35
N GLY A 306 9.86 -21.21 -17.39
CA GLY A 306 8.71 -20.77 -18.19
C GLY A 306 8.55 -21.51 -19.51
N ASP A 307 9.15 -22.69 -19.62
CA ASP A 307 9.02 -23.64 -20.71
C ASP A 307 8.13 -24.83 -20.30
N ASN A 308 8.14 -25.92 -21.08
CA ASN A 308 7.39 -27.14 -20.81
C ASN A 308 8.23 -28.20 -20.08
N SER A 309 9.28 -27.81 -19.35
CA SER A 309 10.09 -28.75 -18.55
C SER A 309 9.35 -29.25 -17.30
N ASP A 310 9.89 -30.27 -16.64
CA ASP A 310 9.38 -30.79 -15.36
C ASP A 310 9.36 -29.71 -14.25
N SER A 311 10.25 -28.73 -14.33
CA SER A 311 10.32 -27.57 -13.41
C SER A 311 9.43 -26.40 -13.82
N SER A 312 8.52 -26.59 -14.77
CA SER A 312 7.69 -25.52 -15.30
C SER A 312 6.76 -24.92 -14.25
N TRP A 313 6.58 -23.59 -14.28
CA TRP A 313 5.55 -22.92 -13.49
C TRP A 313 4.12 -23.28 -13.95
N HIS A 314 3.96 -23.88 -15.13
CA HIS A 314 2.67 -24.36 -15.63
C HIS A 314 2.13 -25.53 -14.80
N ASP A 315 3.01 -26.28 -14.11
CA ASP A 315 2.59 -27.36 -13.22
C ASP A 315 2.00 -26.81 -11.91
N CYS A 316 0.68 -26.85 -11.80
CA CYS A 316 -0.08 -26.38 -10.64
C CYS A 316 -0.52 -27.51 -9.71
N ARG A 317 0.08 -28.72 -9.81
CA ARG A 317 -0.19 -29.83 -8.90
C ARG A 317 0.52 -29.62 -7.57
N THR A 318 -0.01 -30.19 -6.49
CA THR A 318 0.64 -30.18 -5.16
C THR A 318 1.95 -30.98 -5.13
N SER A 319 2.21 -31.79 -6.16
CA SER A 319 3.45 -32.53 -6.38
C SER A 319 4.43 -31.83 -7.35
N ALA A 320 4.16 -30.60 -7.77
CA ALA A 320 4.94 -29.93 -8.80
C ALA A 320 6.42 -29.77 -8.40
N ARG A 321 7.33 -30.03 -9.34
CA ARG A 321 8.79 -30.07 -9.07
C ARG A 321 9.31 -28.75 -8.48
N TRP A 322 8.80 -27.61 -8.95
CA TRP A 322 9.25 -26.28 -8.51
C TRP A 322 9.05 -26.02 -7.01
N LEU A 323 8.15 -26.74 -6.33
CA LEU A 323 7.96 -26.66 -4.87
C LEU A 323 9.25 -27.03 -4.12
N THR A 324 10.03 -27.95 -4.69
CA THR A 324 11.32 -28.38 -4.14
C THR A 324 12.50 -27.49 -4.58
N LEU A 325 12.25 -26.55 -5.49
CA LEU A 325 13.26 -25.67 -6.09
C LEU A 325 13.26 -24.26 -5.50
N GLY A 326 12.53 -24.04 -4.41
CA GLY A 326 12.55 -22.78 -3.65
C GLY A 326 13.97 -22.34 -3.31
N TRP A 327 14.18 -21.02 -3.26
CA TRP A 327 15.45 -20.48 -2.79
C TRP A 327 15.60 -20.70 -1.28
N THR A 328 16.82 -20.97 -0.85
CA THR A 328 17.25 -20.69 0.53
C THR A 328 18.06 -19.40 0.53
N ARG A 329 18.25 -18.79 1.70
CA ARG A 329 19.13 -17.63 1.83
C ARG A 329 20.51 -17.92 1.26
N GLU A 330 21.11 -19.05 1.62
CA GLU A 330 22.48 -19.43 1.24
C GLU A 330 22.58 -19.67 -0.27
N SER A 331 21.66 -20.45 -0.82
CA SER A 331 21.67 -20.79 -2.25
C SER A 331 21.43 -19.56 -3.12
N TRP A 332 20.57 -18.63 -2.69
CA TRP A 332 20.39 -17.37 -3.40
C TRP A 332 21.60 -16.44 -3.26
N LEU A 333 22.21 -16.38 -2.08
CA LEU A 333 23.41 -15.56 -1.87
C LEU A 333 24.61 -16.09 -2.68
N ALA A 334 24.67 -17.41 -2.92
CA ALA A 334 25.70 -18.04 -3.76
C ALA A 334 25.39 -17.97 -5.26
N TYR A 335 24.18 -17.56 -5.66
CA TYR A 335 23.77 -17.56 -7.06
C TYR A 335 24.41 -16.40 -7.84
N PRO A 336 25.23 -16.65 -8.88
CA PRO A 336 25.94 -15.60 -9.60
C PRO A 336 25.02 -14.59 -10.30
N GLU A 337 23.88 -15.03 -10.82
CA GLU A 337 22.92 -14.17 -11.54
C GLU A 337 21.81 -13.63 -10.62
N ARG A 338 22.03 -13.63 -9.30
CA ARG A 338 21.08 -13.02 -8.36
C ARG A 338 20.91 -11.53 -8.64
N SER A 339 19.79 -10.96 -8.19
CA SER A 339 19.57 -9.51 -8.27
C SER A 339 20.74 -8.72 -7.67
N SER A 340 21.19 -7.71 -8.42
CA SER A 340 22.22 -6.75 -7.99
C SER A 340 21.64 -5.53 -7.28
N SER A 341 20.33 -5.47 -7.03
CA SER A 341 19.69 -4.33 -6.36
C SER A 341 20.24 -4.12 -4.94
N ALA A 342 20.59 -2.88 -4.62
CA ALA A 342 21.15 -2.53 -3.31
C ALA A 342 20.17 -2.73 -2.12
N ILE A 343 18.88 -3.00 -2.37
CA ILE A 343 17.91 -3.32 -1.31
C ILE A 343 18.27 -4.65 -0.61
N PHE A 344 18.88 -5.59 -1.33
CA PHE A 344 19.27 -6.91 -0.82
C PHE A 344 20.62 -6.84 -0.09
N SER A 345 20.70 -5.96 0.90
CA SER A 345 21.90 -5.74 1.69
C SER A 345 22.01 -6.71 2.87
N ASN A 346 23.24 -7.03 3.29
CA ASN A 346 23.46 -7.79 4.52
C ASN A 346 23.08 -7.00 5.78
N ALA A 347 23.06 -5.66 5.72
CA ALA A 347 22.74 -4.80 6.86
C ALA A 347 21.29 -4.98 7.33
N THR A 348 20.36 -5.13 6.39
CA THR A 348 18.94 -5.42 6.67
C THR A 348 18.66 -6.92 6.71
N GLY A 349 19.49 -7.73 6.04
CA GLY A 349 19.28 -9.17 5.93
C GLY A 349 18.25 -9.55 4.87
N LEU A 350 17.83 -8.62 4.00
CA LEU A 350 16.84 -8.88 2.97
C LEU A 350 17.37 -9.77 1.85
N THR A 351 16.51 -10.67 1.39
CA THR A 351 16.67 -11.49 0.18
C THR A 351 15.33 -11.55 -0.55
N PRO A 352 15.21 -12.18 -1.73
CA PRO A 352 13.92 -12.37 -2.37
C PRO A 352 12.93 -13.15 -1.50
N LEU A 353 13.38 -13.93 -0.51
CA LEU A 353 12.49 -14.62 0.43
C LEU A 353 11.65 -13.65 1.30
N ASN A 354 12.01 -12.37 1.34
CA ASN A 354 11.23 -11.29 1.97
C ASN A 354 10.23 -10.63 1.00
N VAL A 355 10.24 -11.01 -0.28
CA VAL A 355 9.27 -10.52 -1.27
C VAL A 355 7.98 -11.29 -1.11
N HIS A 356 6.89 -10.55 -0.97
CA HIS A 356 5.55 -11.12 -0.99
C HIS A 356 4.88 -10.70 -2.29
N TYR A 357 4.57 -11.68 -3.14
CA TYR A 357 3.76 -11.39 -4.32
C TYR A 357 2.39 -10.89 -3.89
N ASP A 358 1.90 -9.89 -4.60
CA ASP A 358 0.64 -9.27 -4.24
C ASP A 358 -0.55 -10.16 -4.65
N TYR A 359 -1.28 -10.64 -3.65
CA TYR A 359 -2.52 -11.39 -3.84
C TYR A 359 -3.50 -10.61 -4.72
N MET A 360 -3.63 -9.30 -4.54
CA MET A 360 -4.56 -8.47 -5.31
C MET A 360 -4.22 -8.47 -6.80
N HIS A 361 -2.95 -8.24 -7.16
CA HIS A 361 -2.50 -8.25 -8.56
C HIS A 361 -2.41 -9.64 -9.19
N CYS A 362 -2.19 -10.70 -8.39
CA CYS A 362 -2.04 -12.07 -8.89
C CYS A 362 -3.40 -12.78 -9.01
N LYS A 363 -4.24 -12.71 -7.99
CA LYS A 363 -5.58 -13.31 -7.96
C LYS A 363 -6.58 -12.42 -8.69
N TYR A 364 -6.94 -11.26 -8.14
CA TYR A 364 -8.03 -10.42 -8.66
C TYR A 364 -7.68 -9.82 -10.03
N LEU A 365 -6.60 -9.04 -10.13
CA LEU A 365 -6.21 -8.36 -11.38
C LEU A 365 -5.35 -9.24 -12.32
N GLY A 366 -5.22 -10.52 -11.97
CA GLY A 366 -4.50 -11.54 -12.71
C GLY A 366 -5.44 -12.65 -13.14
N ALA A 367 -5.49 -13.73 -12.36
CA ALA A 367 -6.23 -14.94 -12.65
C ALA A 367 -7.73 -14.68 -12.88
N ASP A 368 -8.39 -14.00 -11.95
CA ASP A 368 -9.85 -13.81 -11.96
C ASP A 368 -10.32 -12.96 -13.14
N GLN A 369 -9.59 -11.92 -13.51
CA GLN A 369 -9.93 -11.13 -14.69
C GLN A 369 -9.93 -11.98 -15.97
N ILE A 370 -9.00 -12.92 -16.10
CA ILE A 370 -8.93 -13.81 -17.27
C ILE A 370 -10.02 -14.88 -17.22
N SER A 371 -10.16 -15.57 -16.08
CA SER A 371 -11.13 -16.66 -15.95
C SER A 371 -12.57 -16.15 -16.00
N PHE A 372 -12.92 -15.09 -15.25
CA PHE A 372 -14.27 -14.52 -15.29
C PHE A 372 -14.59 -13.90 -16.65
N GLY A 373 -13.59 -13.29 -17.30
CA GLY A 373 -13.75 -12.83 -18.67
C GLY A 373 -14.05 -13.96 -19.64
N SER A 374 -13.40 -15.11 -19.48
CA SER A 374 -13.59 -16.30 -20.32
C SER A 374 -14.96 -16.95 -20.09
N VAL A 375 -15.41 -17.07 -18.83
CA VAL A 375 -16.74 -17.58 -18.48
C VAL A 375 -17.84 -16.71 -19.09
N LEU A 376 -17.71 -15.38 -18.97
CA LEU A 376 -18.68 -14.45 -19.57
C LEU A 376 -18.71 -14.55 -21.09
N ASP A 377 -17.55 -14.70 -21.73
CA ASP A 377 -17.48 -14.86 -23.19
C ASP A 377 -18.15 -16.15 -23.65
N LEU A 378 -17.94 -17.26 -22.94
CA LEU A 378 -18.66 -18.52 -23.18
C LEU A 378 -20.17 -18.34 -23.05
N LEU A 379 -20.64 -17.71 -21.97
CA LEU A 379 -22.07 -17.49 -21.74
C LEU A 379 -22.70 -16.72 -22.89
N VAL A 380 -22.14 -15.55 -23.24
CA VAL A 380 -22.80 -14.65 -24.18
C VAL A 380 -22.57 -15.00 -25.65
N SER A 381 -21.46 -15.66 -25.98
CA SER A 381 -21.07 -15.92 -27.38
C SER A 381 -21.33 -17.35 -27.83
N HIS A 382 -21.47 -18.30 -26.90
CA HIS A 382 -21.49 -19.73 -27.23
C HIS A 382 -22.64 -20.52 -26.61
N LEU A 383 -23.16 -20.11 -25.44
CA LEU A 383 -24.16 -20.89 -24.69
C LEU A 383 -25.59 -20.35 -24.83
N MET A 384 -25.75 -19.02 -24.75
CA MET A 384 -27.06 -18.39 -24.81
C MET A 384 -27.51 -18.16 -26.26
N ALA A 385 -28.82 -18.22 -26.50
CA ALA A 385 -29.40 -18.28 -27.85
C ALA A 385 -29.43 -16.94 -28.61
N ASP A 386 -29.49 -15.80 -27.91
CA ASP A 386 -29.62 -14.50 -28.56
C ASP A 386 -28.28 -13.94 -29.03
N SER A 387 -28.28 -12.73 -29.58
CA SER A 387 -27.04 -12.02 -29.91
C SER A 387 -26.18 -11.80 -28.64
N PRO A 388 -24.83 -11.77 -28.74
CA PRO A 388 -23.97 -11.59 -27.58
C PRO A 388 -24.28 -10.33 -26.75
N LEU A 389 -24.72 -9.24 -27.39
CA LEU A 389 -25.09 -8.02 -26.68
C LEU A 389 -26.42 -8.16 -25.93
N THR A 390 -27.40 -8.87 -26.51
CA THR A 390 -28.67 -9.20 -25.85
C THR A 390 -28.43 -10.12 -24.66
N ASN A 391 -27.65 -11.19 -24.86
CA ASN A 391 -27.26 -12.12 -23.81
C ASN A 391 -26.58 -11.39 -22.63
N LEU A 392 -25.65 -10.48 -22.93
CA LEU A 392 -24.99 -9.67 -21.91
C LEU A 392 -25.99 -8.84 -21.08
N GLY A 393 -27.03 -8.31 -21.72
CA GLY A 393 -28.11 -7.60 -21.03
C GLY A 393 -28.82 -8.49 -20.01
N GLN A 394 -29.20 -9.70 -20.43
CA GLN A 394 -29.86 -10.69 -19.56
C GLN A 394 -28.95 -11.13 -18.41
N CYS A 395 -27.68 -11.45 -18.70
CA CYS A 395 -26.68 -11.76 -17.68
C CYS A 395 -26.56 -10.63 -16.65
N TRP A 396 -26.55 -9.38 -17.09
CA TRP A 396 -26.41 -8.23 -16.21
C TRP A 396 -27.60 -8.08 -15.25
N ASP A 397 -28.83 -8.26 -15.74
CA ASP A 397 -30.01 -8.15 -14.89
C ASP A 397 -30.04 -9.23 -13.79
N LYS A 398 -29.57 -10.43 -14.12
CA LYS A 398 -29.35 -11.52 -13.16
C LYS A 398 -28.26 -11.18 -12.13
N ILE A 399 -27.10 -10.71 -12.59
CA ILE A 399 -26.00 -10.28 -11.72
C ILE A 399 -26.46 -9.18 -10.74
N VAL A 400 -27.24 -8.19 -11.20
CA VAL A 400 -27.79 -7.13 -10.34
C VAL A 400 -28.71 -7.71 -9.27
N THR A 401 -29.50 -8.72 -9.62
CA THR A 401 -30.37 -9.44 -8.68
C THR A 401 -29.54 -10.17 -7.62
N SER A 402 -28.53 -10.93 -8.03
CA SER A 402 -27.59 -11.59 -7.11
C SER A 402 -26.87 -10.60 -6.20
N TYR A 403 -26.40 -9.46 -6.73
CA TYR A 403 -25.77 -8.42 -5.92
C TYR A 403 -26.68 -7.88 -4.81
N LYS A 404 -27.96 -7.65 -5.11
CA LYS A 404 -28.93 -7.19 -4.10
C LYS A 404 -29.16 -8.26 -3.04
N ARG A 405 -29.39 -9.51 -3.46
CA ARG A 405 -29.67 -10.63 -2.56
C ARG A 405 -28.49 -10.97 -1.65
N LEU A 406 -27.26 -10.92 -2.17
CA LEU A 406 -26.02 -11.22 -1.44
C LEU A 406 -25.49 -10.02 -0.64
N GLY A 407 -26.13 -8.85 -0.71
CA GLY A 407 -25.67 -7.65 0.01
C GLY A 407 -24.30 -7.13 -0.46
N ILE A 408 -23.95 -7.31 -1.73
CA ILE A 408 -22.62 -6.94 -2.26
C ILE A 408 -22.55 -5.42 -2.51
N SER A 409 -21.67 -4.75 -1.77
CA SER A 409 -21.43 -3.30 -1.87
C SER A 409 -20.41 -2.92 -2.95
N GLU A 410 -19.30 -3.67 -3.06
CA GLU A 410 -18.23 -3.45 -4.04
C GLU A 410 -18.58 -4.00 -5.43
N ARG A 411 -19.69 -3.53 -5.99
CA ARG A 411 -20.26 -4.04 -7.26
C ARG A 411 -19.86 -3.24 -8.49
N TYR A 412 -20.03 -3.86 -9.66
CA TYR A 412 -20.12 -3.10 -10.91
C TYR A 412 -21.37 -2.21 -10.90
N ARG A 413 -21.29 -1.04 -11.56
CA ARG A 413 -22.45 -0.13 -11.72
C ARG A 413 -23.17 -0.30 -13.06
N GLY A 414 -22.51 -0.91 -14.03
CA GLY A 414 -23.07 -1.16 -15.35
C GLY A 414 -22.15 -2.06 -16.16
N PHE A 415 -22.75 -3.00 -16.87
CA PHE A 415 -22.05 -4.06 -17.60
C PHE A 415 -22.72 -4.32 -18.96
N ARG A 416 -22.83 -3.28 -19.79
CA ARG A 416 -23.60 -3.30 -21.06
C ARG A 416 -22.76 -3.26 -22.33
N LYS A 417 -21.45 -3.45 -22.24
CA LYS A 417 -20.54 -3.41 -23.40
C LYS A 417 -19.69 -4.68 -23.42
N LEU A 418 -19.68 -5.40 -24.53
CA LEU A 418 -18.83 -6.59 -24.71
C LEU A 418 -17.34 -6.29 -24.48
N THR A 419 -16.90 -5.08 -24.81
CA THR A 419 -15.53 -4.58 -24.55
C THR A 419 -15.13 -4.54 -23.07
N MET A 420 -16.05 -4.83 -22.14
CA MET A 420 -15.74 -5.04 -20.73
C MET A 420 -14.92 -6.30 -20.48
N PHE A 421 -15.02 -7.31 -21.34
CA PHE A 421 -14.23 -8.54 -21.24
C PHE A 421 -13.68 -9.02 -22.58
N GLN A 422 -14.38 -8.82 -23.69
CA GLN A 422 -13.87 -9.19 -25.01
C GLN A 422 -12.73 -8.28 -25.47
N ARG A 423 -11.70 -8.89 -26.05
CA ARG A 423 -10.50 -8.21 -26.56
C ARG A 423 -10.17 -8.68 -27.96
N LYS A 424 -9.79 -7.75 -28.84
CA LYS A 424 -9.38 -8.09 -30.20
C LYS A 424 -8.13 -8.98 -30.18
N LYS A 425 -8.22 -10.17 -30.77
CA LYS A 425 -7.12 -11.16 -30.95
C LYS A 425 -6.45 -11.64 -29.65
N LYS A 426 -7.03 -11.37 -28.47
CA LYS A 426 -6.48 -11.73 -27.16
C LYS A 426 -7.55 -12.42 -26.34
N CYS A 427 -7.12 -13.26 -25.39
CA CYS A 427 -8.01 -13.88 -24.41
C CYS A 427 -8.89 -12.83 -23.71
N PRO A 428 -10.19 -13.14 -23.50
CA PRO A 428 -11.08 -12.31 -22.70
C PRO A 428 -10.46 -11.94 -21.36
N LYS A 429 -10.65 -10.68 -20.97
CA LYS A 429 -10.15 -10.14 -19.70
C LYS A 429 -11.15 -9.13 -19.16
N LEU A 430 -11.85 -9.51 -18.10
CA LEU A 430 -12.80 -8.67 -17.38
C LEU A 430 -12.10 -7.42 -16.85
N LYS A 431 -12.61 -6.24 -17.22
CA LYS A 431 -12.13 -4.95 -16.72
C LYS A 431 -12.85 -4.60 -15.43
N GLY A 432 -12.08 -4.25 -14.40
CA GLY A 432 -12.63 -3.74 -13.15
C GLY A 432 -11.56 -3.46 -12.11
N ARG A 433 -11.97 -2.78 -11.03
CA ARG A 433 -11.13 -2.61 -9.84
C ARG A 433 -11.05 -3.94 -9.08
N ALA A 434 -9.98 -4.17 -8.33
CA ALA A 434 -9.76 -5.45 -7.65
C ALA A 434 -10.93 -5.86 -6.73
N GLY A 435 -11.46 -4.93 -5.93
CA GLY A 435 -12.64 -5.21 -5.09
C GLY A 435 -13.89 -5.61 -5.87
N GLN A 436 -14.09 -5.06 -7.07
CA GLN A 436 -15.21 -5.43 -7.95
C GLN A 436 -15.04 -6.82 -8.54
N ILE A 437 -13.80 -7.19 -8.88
CA ILE A 437 -13.49 -8.54 -9.36
C ILE A 437 -13.67 -9.55 -8.23
N ALA A 438 -13.13 -9.29 -7.04
CA ALA A 438 -13.25 -10.15 -5.87
C ALA A 438 -14.72 -10.45 -5.51
N ALA A 439 -15.59 -9.45 -5.63
CA ALA A 439 -17.01 -9.58 -5.33
C ALA A 439 -17.84 -10.20 -6.48
N PHE A 440 -17.24 -10.52 -7.63
CA PHE A 440 -17.96 -11.00 -8.81
C PHE A 440 -18.17 -12.52 -8.84
N GLY A 441 -17.37 -13.29 -8.09
CA GLY A 441 -17.36 -14.75 -8.16
C GLY A 441 -18.72 -15.40 -7.87
N GLU A 442 -19.37 -15.04 -6.77
CA GLU A 442 -20.68 -15.61 -6.38
C GLU A 442 -21.80 -15.33 -7.41
N PRO A 443 -22.03 -14.08 -7.85
CA PRO A 443 -22.98 -13.81 -8.94
C PRO A 443 -22.65 -14.54 -10.24
N LEU A 444 -21.38 -14.70 -10.58
CA LEU A 444 -20.97 -15.40 -11.79
C LEU A 444 -21.22 -16.92 -11.70
N LEU A 445 -21.01 -17.52 -10.53
CA LEU A 445 -21.33 -18.93 -10.30
C LEU A 445 -22.84 -19.20 -10.47
N GLU A 446 -23.69 -18.36 -9.88
CA GLU A 446 -25.15 -18.50 -10.03
C GLU A 446 -25.57 -18.41 -11.50
N LEU A 447 -25.03 -17.42 -12.21
CA LEU A 447 -25.30 -17.26 -13.63
C LEU A 447 -24.81 -18.46 -14.46
N TRP A 448 -23.63 -19.00 -14.14
CA TRP A 448 -23.09 -20.18 -14.80
C TRP A 448 -23.94 -21.42 -14.56
N GLU A 449 -24.38 -21.64 -13.32
CA GLU A 449 -25.23 -22.79 -12.94
C GLU A 449 -26.58 -22.78 -13.66
N GLU A 450 -27.13 -21.61 -14.01
CA GLU A 450 -28.37 -21.50 -14.80
C GLU A 450 -28.23 -21.97 -16.26
N HIS A 451 -27.03 -21.90 -16.85
CA HIS A 451 -26.83 -22.12 -18.30
C HIS A 451 -25.94 -23.32 -18.62
N MET A 452 -25.26 -23.89 -17.62
CA MET A 452 -24.36 -25.02 -17.86
C MET A 452 -25.13 -26.32 -18.13
N HIS A 453 -24.62 -27.12 -19.06
CA HIS A 453 -24.99 -28.53 -19.17
C HIS A 453 -24.24 -29.41 -18.15
N PRO A 454 -24.93 -30.19 -17.30
CA PRO A 454 -24.31 -31.00 -16.25
C PRO A 454 -23.52 -32.20 -16.79
N ASP A 455 -23.88 -32.71 -17.97
CA ASP A 455 -23.23 -33.87 -18.58
C ASP A 455 -21.93 -33.51 -19.31
N LEU A 456 -21.67 -32.21 -19.52
CA LEU A 456 -20.43 -31.75 -20.13
C LEU A 456 -19.33 -31.60 -19.08
N ALA A 457 -18.30 -32.43 -19.19
CA ALA A 457 -17.17 -32.43 -18.26
C ALA A 457 -16.49 -31.05 -18.14
N VAL A 458 -16.31 -30.34 -19.26
CA VAL A 458 -15.73 -28.97 -19.26
C VAL A 458 -16.59 -27.99 -18.46
N HIS A 459 -17.92 -28.09 -18.54
CA HIS A 459 -18.80 -27.21 -17.79
C HIS A 459 -18.76 -27.50 -16.29
N CYS A 460 -18.71 -28.78 -15.92
CA CYS A 460 -18.48 -29.18 -14.55
C CYS A 460 -17.15 -28.67 -14.01
N LYS A 461 -16.08 -28.68 -14.81
CA LYS A 461 -14.78 -28.09 -14.43
C LYS A 461 -14.88 -26.58 -14.19
N ILE A 462 -15.58 -25.83 -15.04
CA ILE A 462 -15.81 -24.38 -14.85
C ILE A 462 -16.58 -24.12 -13.55
N ARG A 463 -17.66 -24.88 -13.29
CA ARG A 463 -18.41 -24.78 -12.03
C ARG A 463 -17.51 -25.03 -10.82
N THR A 464 -16.70 -26.09 -10.86
CA THR A 464 -15.76 -26.42 -9.78
C THR A 464 -14.70 -25.33 -9.59
N TYR A 465 -14.15 -24.78 -10.67
CA TYR A 465 -13.22 -23.65 -10.62
C TYR A 465 -13.84 -22.45 -9.88
N LEU A 466 -15.06 -22.05 -10.24
CA LEU A 466 -15.76 -20.94 -9.61
C LEU A 466 -16.05 -21.20 -8.12
N ARG A 467 -16.44 -22.43 -7.76
CA ARG A 467 -16.66 -22.83 -6.35
C ARG A 467 -15.37 -22.75 -5.53
N LEU A 468 -14.25 -23.25 -6.05
CA LEU A 468 -12.94 -23.16 -5.38
C LEU A 468 -12.49 -21.70 -5.21
N ASN A 469 -12.68 -20.90 -6.25
CA ASN A 469 -12.39 -19.46 -6.22
C ASN A 469 -13.15 -18.77 -5.08
N ILE A 470 -14.46 -19.01 -4.97
CA ILE A 470 -15.31 -18.46 -3.91
C ILE A 470 -14.91 -18.99 -2.53
N ALA A 471 -14.58 -20.28 -2.41
CA ALA A 471 -14.14 -20.88 -1.15
C ALA A 471 -12.86 -20.21 -0.61
N MET A 472 -11.90 -19.90 -1.49
CA MET A 472 -10.73 -19.12 -1.13
C MET A 472 -11.09 -17.72 -0.58
N GLU A 473 -12.03 -17.01 -1.22
CA GLU A 473 -12.47 -15.69 -0.75
C GLU A 473 -13.20 -15.74 0.60
N LYS A 474 -13.94 -16.82 0.87
CA LYS A 474 -14.57 -17.05 2.17
C LYS A 474 -13.52 -17.20 3.28
N ILE A 475 -12.50 -18.02 3.05
CA ILE A 475 -11.38 -18.17 3.99
C ILE A 475 -10.66 -16.82 4.23
N MET A 476 -10.40 -16.04 3.16
CA MET A 476 -9.80 -14.70 3.28
C MET A 476 -10.64 -13.73 4.14
N LYS A 477 -11.98 -13.87 4.12
CA LYS A 477 -12.90 -13.07 4.96
C LYS A 477 -12.93 -13.58 6.39
N GLU A 478 -13.00 -14.89 6.60
CA GLU A 478 -13.01 -15.55 7.91
C GLU A 478 -11.73 -15.25 8.69
N CYS A 479 -10.57 -15.38 8.04
CA CYS A 479 -9.26 -15.18 8.67
C CYS A 479 -8.79 -13.71 8.66
N ARG A 480 -9.69 -12.73 8.47
CA ARG A 480 -9.30 -11.32 8.20
C ARG A 480 -8.49 -10.65 9.33
N ALA A 481 -8.70 -11.09 10.57
CA ALA A 481 -8.07 -10.54 11.78
C ALA A 481 -6.85 -11.35 12.22
N GLU A 482 -6.58 -12.47 11.55
CA GLU A 482 -5.51 -13.38 11.94
C GLU A 482 -4.16 -12.94 11.37
N THR A 483 -3.09 -13.18 12.14
CA THR A 483 -1.72 -12.91 11.68
C THR A 483 -1.32 -13.83 10.54
N ALA A 484 -1.81 -15.06 10.57
CA ALA A 484 -1.65 -16.13 9.60
C ALA A 484 -2.89 -17.01 9.65
N PHE A 485 -3.14 -17.80 8.61
CA PHE A 485 -4.31 -18.67 8.58
C PHE A 485 -4.14 -19.82 9.57
N PRO A 486 -5.12 -20.04 10.49
CA PRO A 486 -5.10 -21.21 11.36
C PRO A 486 -5.45 -22.48 10.58
N GLU A 487 -5.21 -23.63 11.19
CA GLU A 487 -5.75 -24.90 10.68
C GLU A 487 -7.22 -25.06 11.13
N PRO A 488 -8.11 -25.66 10.30
CA PRO A 488 -7.84 -26.27 8.99
C PRO A 488 -7.84 -25.28 7.80
N GLN A 489 -8.10 -24.00 8.03
CA GLN A 489 -8.28 -22.99 6.96
C GLN A 489 -7.05 -22.87 6.07
N ALA A 490 -5.84 -22.93 6.63
CA ALA A 490 -4.61 -22.85 5.86
C ALA A 490 -4.45 -24.04 4.89
N THR A 491 -4.68 -25.27 5.36
CA THR A 491 -4.66 -26.46 4.50
C THR A 491 -5.69 -26.36 3.38
N ASN A 492 -6.94 -26.04 3.72
CA ASN A 492 -8.01 -25.89 2.73
C ASN A 492 -7.69 -24.78 1.71
N PHE A 493 -7.14 -23.65 2.16
CA PHE A 493 -6.79 -22.54 1.27
C PHE A 493 -5.70 -22.93 0.27
N ILE A 494 -4.70 -23.70 0.71
CA ILE A 494 -3.64 -24.24 -0.16
C ILE A 494 -4.25 -25.22 -1.16
N GLU A 495 -4.99 -26.23 -0.70
CA GLU A 495 -5.60 -27.24 -1.58
C GLU A 495 -6.51 -26.62 -2.62
N TYR A 496 -7.37 -25.68 -2.22
CA TYR A 496 -8.28 -25.00 -3.13
C TYR A 496 -7.55 -24.15 -4.17
N ALA A 497 -6.45 -23.48 -3.79
CA ALA A 497 -5.67 -22.68 -4.73
C ALA A 497 -4.97 -23.54 -5.78
N PHE A 498 -4.33 -24.65 -5.36
CA PHE A 498 -3.68 -25.57 -6.30
C PHE A 498 -4.70 -26.22 -7.24
N ALA A 499 -5.82 -26.70 -6.70
CA ALA A 499 -6.90 -27.26 -7.51
C ALA A 499 -7.49 -26.23 -8.51
N MET A 500 -7.73 -25.00 -8.05
CA MET A 500 -8.23 -23.91 -8.90
C MET A 500 -7.24 -23.56 -10.02
N CYS A 501 -5.96 -23.40 -9.70
CA CYS A 501 -4.93 -23.13 -10.70
C CYS A 501 -4.78 -24.28 -11.69
N ASN A 502 -4.81 -25.53 -11.24
CA ASN A 502 -4.75 -26.69 -12.12
C ASN A 502 -5.95 -26.76 -13.08
N LEU A 503 -7.18 -26.52 -12.57
CA LEU A 503 -8.36 -26.42 -13.43
C LEU A 503 -8.26 -25.29 -14.45
N HIS A 504 -7.68 -24.14 -14.09
CA HIS A 504 -7.43 -23.06 -15.05
C HIS A 504 -6.55 -23.53 -16.21
N MET A 505 -5.46 -24.25 -15.91
CA MET A 505 -4.55 -24.79 -16.93
C MET A 505 -5.24 -25.81 -17.83
N GLU A 506 -6.02 -26.72 -17.25
CA GLU A 506 -6.79 -27.72 -18.00
C GLU A 506 -7.85 -27.10 -18.90
N LEU A 507 -8.58 -26.09 -18.41
CA LEU A 507 -9.57 -25.36 -19.20
C LEU A 507 -8.91 -24.60 -20.35
N GLY A 508 -7.76 -23.96 -20.10
CA GLY A 508 -6.98 -23.29 -21.13
C GLY A 508 -6.56 -24.23 -22.25
N ALA A 509 -6.02 -25.40 -21.90
CA ALA A 509 -5.61 -26.43 -22.87
C ALA A 509 -6.80 -26.99 -23.67
N HIS A 510 -7.93 -27.23 -23.01
CA HIS A 510 -9.15 -27.71 -23.66
C HIS A 510 -9.65 -26.73 -24.73
N PHE A 511 -9.83 -25.46 -24.37
CA PHE A 511 -10.34 -24.47 -25.33
C PHE A 511 -9.33 -24.11 -26.42
N GLU A 512 -8.02 -24.15 -26.12
CA GLU A 512 -6.99 -24.00 -27.15
C GLU A 512 -7.08 -25.11 -28.21
N ALA A 513 -7.35 -26.35 -27.80
CA ALA A 513 -7.57 -27.47 -28.73
C ALA A 513 -8.82 -27.27 -29.59
N GLU A 514 -9.82 -26.53 -29.11
CA GLU A 514 -11.01 -26.12 -29.87
C GLU A 514 -10.79 -24.85 -30.72
N GLY A 515 -9.57 -24.32 -30.76
CA GLY A 515 -9.24 -23.09 -31.49
C GLY A 515 -9.74 -21.80 -30.81
N LEU A 516 -10.19 -21.88 -29.55
CA LEU A 516 -10.66 -20.77 -28.75
C LEU A 516 -9.58 -20.28 -27.79
N LYS A 517 -9.44 -18.95 -27.66
CA LYS A 517 -8.49 -18.33 -26.72
C LYS A 517 -9.17 -17.99 -25.41
N LEU A 518 -9.48 -19.01 -24.61
CA LEU A 518 -10.12 -18.88 -23.29
C LEU A 518 -9.20 -19.43 -22.20
N PHE A 519 -9.35 -18.93 -20.96
CA PHE A 519 -8.59 -19.39 -19.79
C PHE A 519 -7.07 -19.46 -20.01
N SER A 520 -6.52 -18.51 -20.77
CA SER A 520 -5.10 -18.55 -21.13
C SER A 520 -4.19 -18.63 -19.89
N PRO A 521 -3.13 -19.45 -19.94
CA PRO A 521 -2.17 -19.58 -18.86
C PRO A 521 -1.44 -18.24 -18.64
N LEU A 522 -1.12 -17.95 -17.39
CA LEU A 522 -0.41 -16.73 -17.01
C LEU A 522 0.52 -16.96 -15.81
N PRO A 523 1.75 -16.39 -15.81
CA PRO A 523 2.70 -16.56 -14.72
C PRO A 523 2.15 -16.17 -13.34
N LYS A 524 1.19 -15.24 -13.31
CA LYS A 524 0.52 -14.79 -12.07
C LYS A 524 -0.18 -15.92 -11.29
N LEU A 525 -0.56 -17.02 -11.94
CA LEU A 525 -1.07 -18.21 -11.25
C LEU A 525 0.01 -18.81 -10.34
N HIS A 526 1.23 -18.95 -10.84
CA HIS A 526 2.36 -19.45 -10.05
C HIS A 526 2.77 -18.46 -8.94
N LEU A 527 2.77 -17.16 -9.22
CA LEU A 527 3.04 -16.14 -8.19
C LEU A 527 1.99 -16.17 -7.07
N LEU A 528 0.72 -16.41 -7.43
CA LEU A 528 -0.36 -16.62 -6.45
C LEU A 528 -0.09 -17.84 -5.57
N LEU A 529 0.34 -18.97 -6.14
CA LEU A 529 0.63 -20.18 -5.36
C LEU A 529 1.72 -19.94 -4.32
N HIS A 530 2.76 -19.17 -4.64
CA HIS A 530 3.76 -18.75 -3.64
C HIS A 530 3.17 -17.92 -2.50
N THR A 531 2.20 -17.04 -2.80
CA THR A 531 1.48 -16.25 -1.79
C THR A 531 0.67 -17.16 -0.87
N VAL A 532 -0.02 -18.15 -1.45
CA VAL A 532 -0.88 -19.09 -0.73
C VAL A 532 -0.06 -20.02 0.16
N LEU A 533 1.10 -20.50 -0.29
CA LEU A 533 1.99 -21.35 0.51
C LEU A 533 2.47 -20.66 1.80
N LEU A 534 2.57 -19.34 1.80
CA LEU A 534 2.98 -18.57 2.98
C LEU A 534 1.84 -18.28 3.96
N CYS A 535 0.58 -18.63 3.63
CA CYS A 535 -0.58 -18.26 4.46
C CYS A 535 -0.51 -18.77 5.90
N ARG A 536 0.20 -19.88 6.16
CA ARG A 536 0.47 -20.44 7.51
C ARG A 536 1.39 -19.58 8.37
N HIS A 537 2.15 -18.69 7.75
CA HIS A 537 3.15 -17.86 8.42
C HIS A 537 2.76 -16.39 8.38
N ILE A 538 2.13 -15.94 7.31
CA ILE A 538 1.69 -14.57 7.14
C ILE A 538 0.40 -14.52 6.33
N ASN A 539 -0.59 -13.84 6.87
CA ASN A 539 -1.87 -13.64 6.20
C ASN A 539 -1.64 -12.79 4.93
N PRO A 540 -2.10 -13.24 3.74
CA PRO A 540 -1.94 -12.47 2.49
C PRO A 540 -2.49 -11.03 2.56
N ARG A 541 -3.43 -10.75 3.46
CA ARG A 541 -3.97 -9.40 3.70
C ARG A 541 -2.99 -8.44 4.37
N LEU A 542 -1.94 -8.95 5.01
CA LEU A 542 -0.90 -8.10 5.60
C LEU A 542 0.07 -7.60 4.53
N THR A 543 0.17 -8.31 3.40
CA THR A 543 1.17 -8.05 2.36
C THR A 543 0.60 -7.66 0.99
N TRP A 544 -0.73 -7.69 0.82
CA TRP A 544 -1.36 -7.21 -0.41
C TRP A 544 -1.21 -5.68 -0.63
N CYS A 545 -1.41 -5.22 -1.86
CA CYS A 545 -1.11 -3.84 -2.25
C CYS A 545 -2.32 -2.88 -2.23
N TYR A 546 -3.46 -3.23 -1.62
CA TYR A 546 -4.62 -2.33 -1.56
C TYR A 546 -4.30 -0.96 -0.93
N LYS A 547 -3.61 -0.94 0.21
CA LYS A 547 -3.19 0.31 0.84
C LYS A 547 -2.23 1.09 -0.08
N GLY A 548 -1.31 0.39 -0.73
CA GLY A 548 -0.35 0.97 -1.67
C GLY A 548 -1.02 1.66 -2.87
N GLU A 549 -2.01 1.02 -3.48
CA GLU A 549 -2.81 1.55 -4.60
C GLU A 549 -3.60 2.80 -4.18
N ASP A 550 -4.20 2.79 -2.99
CA ASP A 550 -4.89 3.96 -2.46
C ASP A 550 -3.91 5.12 -2.19
N LEU A 551 -2.70 4.80 -1.74
CA LEU A 551 -1.66 5.81 -1.56
C LEU A 551 -1.18 6.36 -2.91
N GLN A 552 -1.10 5.55 -3.97
CA GLN A 552 -0.77 6.07 -5.30
C GLN A 552 -1.76 7.14 -5.76
N LYS A 553 -3.05 7.00 -5.47
CA LYS A 553 -4.04 8.04 -5.80
C LYS A 553 -3.75 9.34 -5.04
N VAL A 554 -3.38 9.24 -3.76
CA VAL A 554 -3.00 10.40 -2.93
C VAL A 554 -1.71 11.03 -3.46
N SER A 555 -0.66 10.23 -3.68
CA SER A 555 0.63 10.64 -4.22
C SER A 555 0.48 11.32 -5.59
N ARG A 556 -0.38 10.78 -6.47
CA ARG A 556 -0.71 11.36 -7.77
C ARG A 556 -1.34 12.75 -7.62
N SER A 557 -2.35 12.88 -6.75
CA SER A 557 -3.01 14.17 -6.52
C SER A 557 -2.04 15.20 -5.95
N LEU A 558 -1.26 14.79 -4.95
CA LEU A 558 -0.24 15.64 -4.33
C LEU A 558 0.80 16.10 -5.34
N ALA A 559 1.36 15.16 -6.11
CA ALA A 559 2.37 15.44 -7.14
C ALA A 559 1.81 16.36 -8.23
N ALA A 560 0.59 16.14 -8.72
CA ALA A 560 -0.07 17.00 -9.69
C ALA A 560 -0.25 18.43 -9.15
N SER A 561 -0.58 18.57 -7.85
CA SER A 561 -0.69 19.88 -7.19
C SER A 561 0.66 20.59 -7.06
N CYS A 562 1.75 19.84 -6.97
CA CYS A 562 3.11 20.35 -6.84
C CYS A 562 3.79 20.62 -8.20
N ALA A 563 3.38 19.94 -9.27
CA ALA A 563 4.01 20.01 -10.59
C ALA A 563 3.70 21.29 -11.39
N ARG A 564 2.75 22.13 -10.95
CA ARG A 564 2.46 23.39 -11.63
C ARG A 564 3.65 24.35 -11.53
N GLY A 565 4.33 24.56 -12.66
CA GLY A 565 5.50 25.44 -12.76
C GLY A 565 6.80 24.85 -12.20
N LEU A 566 6.80 23.59 -11.78
CA LEU A 566 7.98 22.90 -11.24
C LEU A 566 8.23 21.60 -12.01
N ARG A 567 9.49 21.16 -12.06
CA ARG A 567 9.90 19.92 -12.72
C ARG A 567 10.83 19.12 -11.81
N GLY A 568 10.84 17.81 -12.08
CA GLY A 568 11.76 16.86 -11.46
C GLY A 568 11.88 16.96 -9.93
N PRO A 569 13.11 17.02 -9.36
CA PRO A 569 13.33 17.01 -7.91
C PRO A 569 12.64 18.15 -7.14
N ALA A 570 12.43 19.31 -7.76
CA ALA A 570 11.74 20.43 -7.09
C ALA A 570 10.28 20.10 -6.75
N VAL A 571 9.64 19.24 -7.55
CA VAL A 571 8.28 18.75 -7.27
C VAL A 571 8.29 17.88 -6.02
N THR A 572 9.25 16.94 -5.92
CA THR A 572 9.30 15.96 -4.83
C THR A 572 9.66 16.61 -3.49
N VAL A 573 10.55 17.61 -3.49
CA VAL A 573 10.81 18.45 -2.30
C VAL A 573 9.54 19.13 -1.81
N LYS A 574 8.78 19.76 -2.72
CA LYS A 574 7.51 20.42 -2.37
C LYS A 574 6.46 19.42 -1.87
N MET A 575 6.40 18.22 -2.45
CA MET A 575 5.54 17.15 -1.97
C MET A 575 5.88 16.76 -0.52
N VAL A 576 7.16 16.54 -0.19
CA VAL A 576 7.58 16.16 1.16
C VAL A 576 7.24 17.25 2.17
N SER A 577 7.46 18.53 1.85
CA SER A 577 7.07 19.64 2.74
C SER A 577 5.57 19.67 3.02
N LYS A 578 4.73 19.52 1.98
CA LYS A 578 3.28 19.43 2.16
C LYS A 578 2.87 18.23 3.01
N LEU A 579 3.49 17.08 2.78
CA LEU A 579 3.15 15.83 3.45
C LEU A 579 3.54 15.85 4.93
N ARG A 580 4.67 16.47 5.28
CA ARG A 580 5.06 16.73 6.67
C ARG A 580 4.01 17.58 7.39
N ALA A 581 3.54 18.65 6.76
CA ALA A 581 2.47 19.48 7.33
C ALA A 581 1.16 18.69 7.48
N ALA A 582 0.78 17.93 6.45
CA ALA A 582 -0.42 17.08 6.45
C ALA A 582 -0.41 16.09 7.61
N TRP A 583 0.73 15.45 7.84
CA TRP A 583 0.92 14.51 8.92
C TRP A 583 0.99 15.13 10.29
N ASN A 584 1.67 16.25 10.46
CA ASN A 584 1.63 16.96 11.73
C ASN A 584 0.18 17.22 12.15
N LEU A 585 -0.64 17.78 11.25
CA LEU A 585 -2.06 18.03 11.53
C LEU A 585 -2.85 16.76 11.80
N ARG A 586 -2.58 15.68 11.08
CA ARG A 586 -3.32 14.42 11.18
C ARG A 586 -2.96 13.63 12.44
N LEU A 587 -1.67 13.52 12.75
CA LEU A 587 -1.16 12.77 13.90
C LEU A 587 -1.44 13.50 15.21
N SER A 588 -1.40 14.84 15.24
CA SER A 588 -1.78 15.63 16.43
C SER A 588 -3.26 15.53 16.80
N LYS A 589 -4.14 15.13 15.87
CA LYS A 589 -5.57 14.90 16.17
C LYS A 589 -5.84 13.57 16.86
N VAL A 590 -4.87 12.65 16.89
CA VAL A 590 -5.06 11.36 17.55
C VAL A 590 -4.95 11.59 19.05
N SER A 591 -6.09 11.53 19.74
CA SER A 591 -6.13 11.48 21.19
C SER A 591 -5.55 10.16 21.68
N ALA A 592 -4.88 10.20 22.84
CA ALA A 592 -4.71 9.00 23.64
C ALA A 592 -6.10 8.64 24.16
N ASP A 593 -6.64 7.51 23.69
CA ASP A 593 -7.86 6.93 24.24
C ASP A 593 -7.56 6.22 25.58
#